data_AF-A0A8H6TEC1-F1
#
_entry.id   AF-A0A8H6TEC1-F1
#
_cell.length_a   1.000
_cell.length_b   1.000
_cell.length_c   1.000
_cell.angle_alpha   90.00
_cell.angle_beta   90.00
_cell.angle_gamma   90.00
#
_symmetry.space_group_name_H-M   'P 1'
#
loop_
_entity.id
_entity.type
_entity.pdbx_description
1 polymer ?
#
loop_
_entity_poly.entity_id
_entity_poly.type
_entity_poly.pdbx_seq_one_letter_code
_entity_poly.pdbx_strand_id
1 'polypeptide(L)'
;MTATVMNSAFTMDATDSHLCELLRALEIAKPENASPDVYIVDNDYMMVEHDGPSTPSSPSFQGCEFLQSIHSQLDNFPTTGGAYIESIFTHRQIFFAYPGGHLCCAKAFSDLACSLQRREWRADRDSDMEAVTAFNYEAQFIASVVS
;
A
#
# COMPACT_ATOMS: atom_id res chain seq x y z
N MET A 1 -24.28 -32.14 25.15
CA MET A 1 -22.85 -31.86 25.36
C MET A 1 -22.49 -30.65 24.51
N THR A 2 -22.44 -29.47 25.10
CA THR A 2 -22.13 -28.19 24.41
C THR A 2 -20.70 -27.81 24.73
N ALA A 3 -19.85 -27.70 23.71
CA ALA A 3 -18.46 -27.29 23.86
C ALA A 3 -18.37 -25.75 23.87
N THR A 4 -17.89 -25.20 24.98
CA THR A 4 -17.52 -23.79 25.11
C THR A 4 -16.13 -23.60 24.54
N VAL A 5 -15.99 -22.85 23.45
CA VAL A 5 -14.68 -22.40 22.94
C VAL A 5 -14.25 -21.18 23.75
N MET A 6 -13.10 -21.30 24.42
CA MET A 6 -12.47 -20.21 25.17
C MET A 6 -11.81 -19.23 24.19
N ASN A 7 -12.31 -17.99 24.16
CA ASN A 7 -11.61 -16.87 23.51
C ASN A 7 -10.35 -16.55 24.31
N SER A 8 -9.19 -16.90 23.76
CA SER A 8 -7.91 -16.39 24.23
C SER A 8 -7.74 -14.98 23.67
N ALA A 9 -7.93 -13.97 24.53
CA ALA A 9 -7.56 -12.60 24.22
C ALA A 9 -6.03 -12.53 24.14
N PHE A 10 -5.53 -12.29 22.93
CA PHE A 10 -4.12 -12.01 22.68
C PHE A 10 -3.81 -10.62 23.25
N THR A 11 -3.23 -10.56 24.45
CA THR A 11 -2.80 -9.30 25.06
C THR A 11 -1.47 -8.89 24.44
N MET A 12 -1.48 -7.81 23.65
CA MET A 12 -0.25 -7.13 23.18
C MET A 12 0.47 -6.53 24.39
N ASP A 13 1.67 -7.03 24.66
CA ASP A 13 2.53 -6.64 25.77
C ASP A 13 3.21 -5.28 25.51
N ALA A 14 3.58 -4.59 26.58
CA ALA A 14 3.95 -3.17 26.69
C ALA A 14 5.21 -2.70 25.93
N THR A 15 5.72 -3.50 25.00
CA THR A 15 6.90 -3.17 24.17
C THR A 15 6.57 -2.33 22.93
N ASP A 16 5.29 -2.24 22.55
CA ASP A 16 4.82 -1.48 21.38
C ASP A 16 4.75 0.04 21.62
N SER A 17 4.59 0.45 22.89
CA SER A 17 4.50 1.88 23.24
C SER A 17 5.79 2.64 22.95
N HIS A 18 6.95 1.99 23.13
CA HIS A 18 8.25 2.62 22.90
C HIS A 18 8.55 2.78 21.40
N LEU A 19 8.09 1.85 20.56
CA LEU A 19 8.22 1.95 19.10
C LEU A 19 7.31 3.06 18.56
N CYS A 20 6.07 3.14 19.05
CA CYS A 20 5.14 4.23 18.71
C CYS A 20 5.67 5.60 19.13
N GLU A 21 6.34 5.70 20.29
CA GLU A 21 6.99 6.94 20.72
C GLU A 21 8.22 7.29 19.86
N LEU A 22 9.04 6.31 19.48
CA LEU A 22 10.18 6.52 18.60
C LEU A 22 9.75 7.01 17.21
N LEU A 23 8.68 6.44 16.65
CA LEU A 23 8.15 6.82 15.35
C LEU A 23 7.47 8.19 15.38
N ARG A 24 6.85 8.55 16.51
CA ARG A 24 6.29 9.89 16.71
C ARG A 24 7.38 10.96 16.91
N ALA A 25 8.52 10.60 17.51
CA ALA A 25 9.68 11.48 17.68
C ALA A 25 10.43 11.77 16.38
N LEU A 26 10.19 11.01 15.31
CA LEU A 26 10.83 11.18 14.00
C LEU A 26 10.15 12.18 13.08
N GLU A 27 9.20 13.01 13.57
CA GLU A 27 8.46 14.07 12.85
C GLU A 27 9.01 14.35 11.43
N ILE A 28 8.58 13.55 10.46
CA ILE A 28 8.93 13.75 9.06
C ILE A 28 8.19 15.03 8.69
N ALA A 29 8.98 16.11 8.57
CA ALA A 29 8.53 17.46 8.34
C ALA A 29 7.37 17.48 7.34
N LYS A 30 6.23 17.99 7.81
CA LYS A 30 5.09 18.39 6.98
C LYS A 30 5.63 19.27 5.84
N PRO A 31 5.34 18.98 4.57
CA PRO A 31 5.71 19.88 3.48
C PRO A 31 4.74 21.08 3.47
N GLU A 32 4.85 21.93 4.48
CA GLU A 32 4.23 23.25 4.50
C GLU A 32 5.24 24.27 4.01
N ASN A 33 5.40 24.34 2.69
CA ASN A 33 5.78 25.52 1.90
C ASN A 33 6.35 25.08 0.53
N ALA A 34 5.47 24.69 -0.39
CA ALA A 34 5.72 24.86 -1.81
C ALA A 34 4.88 26.05 -2.29
N SER A 35 5.41 27.25 -2.06
CA SER A 35 4.90 28.46 -2.69
C SER A 35 5.26 28.44 -4.19
N PRO A 36 4.40 28.92 -5.09
CA PRO A 36 4.69 28.96 -6.51
C PRO A 36 5.47 30.24 -6.82
N ASP A 37 6.75 30.12 -7.19
CA ASP A 37 7.44 31.19 -7.89
C ASP A 37 7.67 30.79 -9.35
N VAL A 38 6.81 31.37 -10.17
CA VAL A 38 6.90 31.49 -11.60
C VAL A 38 8.07 32.42 -11.94
N TYR A 39 8.97 31.98 -12.82
CA TYR A 39 9.70 32.89 -13.69
C TYR A 39 9.44 32.48 -15.13
N ILE A 40 8.76 33.40 -15.81
CA ILE A 40 8.54 33.47 -17.24
C ILE A 40 9.89 33.50 -17.95
N VAL A 41 10.08 32.64 -18.94
CA VAL A 41 11.00 32.92 -20.04
C VAL A 41 10.15 32.99 -21.29
N ASP A 42 10.02 34.21 -21.81
CA ASP A 42 9.34 34.54 -23.05
C ASP A 42 9.74 33.59 -24.17
N ASN A 43 8.76 32.91 -24.75
CA ASN A 43 8.89 32.40 -26.10
C ASN A 43 7.55 32.58 -26.82
N ASP A 44 7.49 33.66 -27.60
CA ASP A 44 6.43 33.94 -28.56
C ASP A 44 6.28 32.77 -29.54
N TYR A 45 5.27 31.92 -29.33
CA TYR A 45 4.78 31.03 -30.38
C TYR A 45 3.26 30.84 -30.28
N MET A 46 2.58 31.65 -31.08
CA MET A 46 1.21 31.62 -31.61
C MET A 46 0.25 30.49 -31.16
N MET A 47 -0.92 30.96 -30.74
CA MET A 47 -2.18 30.26 -30.46
C MET A 47 -2.58 29.20 -31.51
N VAL A 48 -2.83 27.97 -31.08
CA VAL A 48 -3.84 27.09 -31.69
C VAL A 48 -4.61 26.41 -30.57
N GLU A 49 -5.88 26.78 -30.42
CA GLU A 49 -6.84 26.05 -29.59
C GLU A 49 -7.00 24.63 -30.15
N HIS A 50 -6.60 23.65 -29.35
CA HIS A 50 -7.03 22.27 -29.54
C HIS A 50 -7.58 21.79 -28.20
N ASP A 51 -8.89 21.54 -28.16
CA ASP A 51 -9.51 20.60 -27.23
C ASP A 51 -8.77 19.27 -27.38
N GLY A 52 -7.71 19.10 -26.57
CA GLY A 52 -7.01 17.84 -26.44
C GLY A 52 -7.92 16.89 -25.65
N PRO A 53 -8.11 15.63 -26.07
CA PRO A 53 -8.87 14.69 -25.27
C PRO A 53 -8.17 14.58 -23.92
N SER A 54 -8.87 14.96 -22.85
CA SER A 54 -8.48 14.65 -21.48
C SER A 54 -8.09 13.18 -21.46
N THR A 55 -6.79 12.90 -21.49
CA THR A 55 -6.29 11.55 -21.31
C THR A 55 -6.90 11.07 -20.01
N PRO A 56 -7.69 9.98 -20.01
CA PRO A 56 -8.19 9.45 -18.76
C PRO A 56 -6.95 9.15 -17.93
N SER A 57 -6.76 9.89 -16.85
CA SER A 57 -5.74 9.57 -15.87
C SER A 57 -6.05 8.13 -15.46
N SER A 58 -5.20 7.21 -15.91
CA SER A 58 -5.32 5.80 -15.53
C SER A 58 -5.50 5.76 -14.02
N PRO A 59 -6.51 5.04 -13.50
CA PRO A 59 -6.85 5.10 -12.09
C PRO A 59 -5.59 4.75 -11.29
N SER A 60 -5.02 5.75 -10.62
CA SER A 60 -3.81 5.60 -9.83
C SER A 60 -4.09 4.53 -8.78
N PHE A 61 -3.27 3.49 -8.71
CA PHE A 61 -3.36 2.47 -7.68
C PHE A 61 -3.48 3.14 -6.31
N GLN A 62 -4.55 2.82 -5.57
CA GLN A 62 -4.90 3.49 -4.31
C GLN A 62 -4.36 2.65 -3.16
N GLY A 63 -3.62 3.25 -2.24
CA GLY A 63 -2.99 2.59 -1.10
C GLY A 63 -1.94 3.48 -0.45
N CYS A 64 -1.32 3.06 0.65
CA CYS A 64 -0.17 3.78 1.20
C CYS A 64 1.01 3.73 0.22
N GLU A 65 1.94 4.68 0.33
CA GLU A 65 3.10 4.81 -0.57
C GLU A 65 3.90 3.50 -0.67
N PHE A 66 4.02 2.77 0.44
CA PHE A 66 4.66 1.46 0.44
C PHE A 66 3.98 0.49 -0.53
N LEU A 67 2.65 0.33 -0.47
CA LEU A 67 1.94 -0.58 -1.40
C LEU A 67 1.95 -0.07 -2.84
N GLN A 68 1.97 1.24 -3.07
CA GLN A 68 2.16 1.82 -4.40
C GLN A 68 3.53 1.41 -4.98
N SER A 69 4.57 1.41 -4.16
CA SER A 69 5.91 0.98 -4.57
C SER A 69 5.95 -0.51 -4.95
N ILE A 70 5.29 -1.38 -4.16
CA ILE A 70 5.15 -2.81 -4.46
C ILE A 70 4.40 -3.00 -5.77
N HIS A 71 3.29 -2.30 -5.97
CA HIS A 71 2.51 -2.37 -7.21
C HIS A 71 3.34 -1.96 -8.43
N SER A 72 4.13 -0.88 -8.33
CA SER A 72 4.97 -0.41 -9.45
C SER A 72 6.06 -1.41 -9.86
N GLN A 73 6.49 -2.27 -8.93
CA GLN A 73 7.53 -3.25 -9.15
C GLN A 73 6.98 -4.66 -9.32
N LEU A 74 5.65 -4.85 -9.31
CA LEU A 74 5.01 -6.15 -9.24
C LEU A 74 5.51 -7.09 -10.33
N ASP A 75 5.73 -6.59 -11.54
CA ASP A 75 6.22 -7.37 -12.69
C ASP A 75 7.64 -7.91 -12.55
N ASN A 76 8.48 -7.27 -11.75
CA ASN A 76 9.84 -7.68 -11.44
C ASN A 76 10.00 -8.12 -9.98
N PHE A 77 8.89 -8.21 -9.24
CA PHE A 77 8.92 -8.49 -7.82
C PHE A 77 9.45 -9.92 -7.57
N PRO A 78 10.39 -10.10 -6.64
CA PRO A 78 10.92 -11.42 -6.33
C PRO A 78 9.81 -12.30 -5.77
N THR A 79 9.50 -13.35 -6.51
CA THR A 79 8.47 -14.35 -6.18
C THR A 79 9.04 -15.54 -5.41
N THR A 80 10.35 -15.55 -5.16
CA THR A 80 11.04 -16.56 -4.36
C THR A 80 11.54 -15.95 -3.05
N GLY A 81 11.70 -16.75 -2.01
CA GLY A 81 12.33 -16.31 -0.77
C GLY A 81 11.45 -15.49 0.18
N GLY A 82 10.12 -15.54 0.06
CA GLY A 82 9.21 -14.96 1.05
C GLY A 82 9.01 -13.44 0.98
N ALA A 83 9.48 -12.77 -0.08
CA ALA A 83 9.39 -11.31 -0.20
C ALA A 83 7.95 -10.75 -0.12
N TYR A 84 6.95 -11.50 -0.57
CA TYR A 84 5.54 -11.11 -0.39
C TYR A 84 5.13 -11.11 1.09
N ILE A 85 5.60 -12.09 1.87
CA ILE A 85 5.34 -12.18 3.31
C ILE A 85 6.06 -11.06 4.05
N GLU A 86 7.32 -10.80 3.69
CA GLU A 86 8.07 -9.65 4.23
C GLU A 86 7.32 -8.34 3.94
N SER A 87 6.79 -8.18 2.72
CA SER A 87 5.99 -7.00 2.37
C SER A 87 4.73 -6.86 3.23
N ILE A 88 4.04 -7.96 3.55
CA ILE A 88 2.90 -7.94 4.47
C ILE A 88 3.34 -7.50 5.86
N PHE A 89 4.44 -8.05 6.38
CA PHE A 89 4.93 -7.66 7.70
C PHE A 89 5.40 -6.21 7.76
N THR A 90 6.11 -5.74 6.73
CA THR A 90 6.49 -4.33 6.61
C THR A 90 5.26 -3.43 6.54
N HIS A 91 4.25 -3.79 5.73
CA HIS A 91 2.98 -3.05 5.70
C HIS A 91 2.34 -2.98 7.10
N ARG A 92 2.26 -4.10 7.82
CA ARG A 92 1.69 -4.15 9.19
C ARG A 92 2.45 -3.25 10.16
N GLN A 93 3.78 -3.26 10.12
CA GLN A 93 4.60 -2.37 10.96
C GLN A 93 4.27 -0.89 10.70
N ILE A 94 4.19 -0.49 9.43
CA ILE A 94 3.83 0.88 9.04
C ILE A 94 2.38 1.19 9.45
N PHE A 95 1.47 0.25 9.25
CA PHE A 95 0.07 0.36 9.61
C PHE A 95 -0.12 0.62 11.11
N PHE A 96 0.55 -0.14 11.97
CA PHE A 96 0.46 0.05 13.42
C PHE A 96 1.09 1.38 13.88
N ALA A 97 2.10 1.86 13.16
CA ALA A 97 2.70 3.18 13.43
C ALA A 97 1.75 4.34 13.10
N TYR A 98 1.00 4.25 12.00
CA TYR A 98 0.09 5.30 11.56
C TYR A 98 -1.17 4.75 10.85
N PRO A 99 -2.17 4.25 11.61
CA PRO A 99 -3.36 3.61 11.00
C PRO A 99 -4.16 4.55 10.09
N GLY A 100 -4.18 5.86 10.40
CA GLY A 100 -4.94 6.86 9.63
C GLY A 100 -4.49 7.01 8.17
N GLY A 101 -3.25 6.64 7.85
CA GLY A 101 -2.72 6.70 6.48
C GLY A 101 -3.14 5.52 5.60
N HIS A 102 -3.89 4.55 6.13
CA HIS A 102 -4.12 3.26 5.47
C HIS A 102 -5.57 2.99 5.10
N LEU A 103 -6.41 4.03 5.01
CA LEU A 103 -7.84 3.93 4.64
C LEU A 103 -8.07 3.18 3.32
N CYS A 104 -7.18 3.32 2.34
CA CYS A 104 -7.29 2.66 1.04
C CYS A 104 -6.53 1.33 0.95
N CYS A 105 -5.82 0.90 2.00
CA CYS A 105 -4.94 -0.26 1.90
C CYS A 105 -5.68 -1.59 1.75
N ALA A 106 -6.91 -1.71 2.27
CA ALA A 106 -7.74 -2.90 2.02
C ALA A 106 -8.01 -3.10 0.52
N LYS A 107 -8.37 -2.03 -0.18
CA LYS A 107 -8.54 -2.05 -1.65
C LYS A 107 -7.21 -2.29 -2.36
N ALA A 108 -6.13 -1.64 -1.93
CA ALA A 108 -4.79 -1.80 -2.49
C ALA A 108 -4.34 -3.28 -2.51
N PHE A 109 -4.49 -3.98 -1.38
CA PHE A 109 -4.16 -5.40 -1.29
C PHE A 109 -5.03 -6.27 -2.20
N SER A 110 -6.32 -5.94 -2.31
CA SER A 110 -7.24 -6.63 -3.21
C SER A 110 -6.84 -6.43 -4.68
N ASP A 111 -6.42 -5.22 -5.05
CA ASP A 111 -5.92 -4.88 -6.38
C ASP A 111 -4.59 -5.59 -6.69
N LEU A 112 -3.68 -5.71 -5.71
CA LEU A 112 -2.45 -6.51 -5.83
C LEU A 112 -2.76 -7.99 -6.05
N ALA A 113 -3.66 -8.57 -5.25
CA ALA A 113 -4.10 -9.95 -5.40
C ALA A 113 -4.71 -10.20 -6.80
N CYS A 114 -5.59 -9.30 -7.26
CA CYS A 114 -6.16 -9.36 -8.61
C CYS A 114 -5.08 -9.28 -9.71
N SER A 115 -4.02 -8.51 -9.48
CA SER A 115 -2.93 -8.36 -10.45
C SER A 115 -2.05 -9.61 -10.52
N LEU A 116 -1.72 -10.21 -9.37
CA LEU A 116 -1.01 -11.49 -9.32
C LEU A 116 -1.81 -12.64 -9.92
N GLN A 117 -3.12 -12.71 -9.65
CA GLN A 117 -3.98 -13.76 -10.19
C GLN A 117 -4.10 -13.72 -11.74
N ARG A 118 -4.00 -12.53 -12.34
CA ARG A 118 -4.06 -12.33 -13.80
C ARG A 118 -2.71 -12.44 -14.48
N ARG A 119 -1.64 -12.56 -13.70
CA ARG A 119 -0.26 -12.56 -14.22
C ARG A 119 0.02 -13.87 -14.93
N GLU A 120 0.76 -13.81 -16.04
CA GLU A 120 1.12 -15.02 -16.78
C GLU A 120 1.96 -15.95 -15.91
N TRP A 121 1.58 -17.23 -15.94
CA TRP A 121 2.31 -18.29 -15.26
C TRP A 121 3.74 -18.36 -15.78
N ARG A 122 4.68 -18.43 -14.83
CA ARG A 122 6.08 -18.75 -15.09
C ARG A 122 6.61 -19.62 -13.96
N ALA A 123 7.61 -20.43 -14.24
CA ALA A 123 8.21 -21.33 -13.25
C ALA A 123 8.84 -20.60 -12.05
N ASP A 124 9.32 -19.36 -12.25
CA ASP A 124 9.86 -18.52 -11.16
C ASP A 124 8.75 -17.89 -10.30
N ARG A 125 7.49 -17.91 -10.73
CA ARG A 125 6.33 -17.26 -10.08
C ARG A 125 5.38 -18.23 -9.38
N ASP A 126 5.88 -19.38 -8.92
CA ASP A 126 5.05 -20.41 -8.27
C ASP A 126 4.30 -19.90 -7.02
N SER A 127 4.90 -18.94 -6.31
CA SER A 127 4.40 -18.38 -5.07
C SER A 127 3.34 -17.28 -5.27
N ASP A 128 3.03 -16.89 -6.51
CA ASP A 128 2.03 -15.84 -6.78
C ASP A 128 0.64 -16.23 -6.22
N MET A 129 0.25 -17.51 -6.30
CA MET A 129 -1.04 -17.98 -5.77
C MET A 129 -1.10 -17.97 -4.23
N GLU A 130 0.02 -18.24 -3.56
CA GLU A 130 0.12 -18.10 -2.11
C GLU A 130 0.02 -16.63 -1.70
N ALA A 131 0.69 -15.74 -2.45
CA ALA A 131 0.63 -14.30 -2.24
C ALA A 131 -0.78 -13.73 -2.49
N VAL A 132 -1.49 -14.19 -3.52
CA VAL A 132 -2.91 -13.84 -3.75
C VAL A 132 -3.74 -14.14 -2.52
N THR A 133 -3.55 -15.32 -1.92
CA THR A 133 -4.28 -15.73 -0.72
C THR A 133 -3.91 -14.84 0.46
N ALA A 134 -2.62 -14.61 0.70
CA ALA A 134 -2.13 -13.79 1.80
C ALA A 134 -2.56 -12.32 1.70
N PHE A 135 -2.52 -11.72 0.51
CA PHE A 135 -2.99 -10.36 0.26
C PHE A 135 -4.50 -10.22 0.45
N ASN A 136 -5.30 -11.20 0.04
CA ASN A 136 -6.74 -11.19 0.32
C ASN A 136 -7.04 -11.27 1.83
N TYR A 137 -6.29 -12.06 2.59
CA TYR A 137 -6.41 -12.08 4.04
C TYR A 137 -6.03 -10.73 4.67
N GLU A 138 -4.96 -10.11 4.20
CA GLU A 138 -4.54 -8.79 4.70
C GLU A 138 -5.56 -7.71 4.36
N ALA A 139 -6.17 -7.75 3.17
CA ALA A 139 -7.25 -6.85 2.80
C ALA A 139 -8.45 -6.96 3.76
N GLN A 140 -8.87 -8.18 4.10
CA GLN A 140 -9.95 -8.43 5.05
C GLN A 140 -9.59 -7.95 6.45
N PHE A 141 -8.36 -8.21 6.90
CA PHE A 141 -7.87 -7.74 8.20
C PHE A 141 -7.95 -6.22 8.29
N ILE A 142 -7.39 -5.48 7.32
CA ILE A 142 -7.43 -4.01 7.32
C ILE A 142 -8.87 -3.51 7.27
N ALA A 143 -9.70 -4.11 6.41
CA ALA A 143 -11.11 -3.74 6.31
C ALA A 143 -11.85 -3.92 7.65
N SER A 144 -11.51 -4.93 8.45
CA SER A 144 -12.11 -5.16 9.77
C SER A 144 -11.64 -4.19 10.87
N VAL A 145 -10.49 -3.55 10.68
CA VAL A 145 -9.90 -2.62 11.66
C VAL A 145 -10.23 -1.16 11.32
N VAL A 146 -10.35 -0.85 10.04
CA VAL A 146 -10.54 0.51 9.49
C VAL A 146 -12.00 0.77 9.08
N SER A 147 -12.92 -0.14 9.43
CA SER A 147 -14.37 -0.03 9.13
C SER A 147 -15.11 0.95 10.03
#